data_AF-A0A0R3X8R2-F1
#
_entry.id   AF-A0A0R3X8R2-F1
#
_cell.length_a   1.000
_cell.length_b   1.000
_cell.length_c   1.000
_cell.angle_alpha   90.00
_cell.angle_beta   90.00
_cell.angle_gamma   90.00
#
_symmetry.space_group_name_H-M   'P 1'
#
loop_
_entity.id
_entity.type
_entity.pdbx_description
1 polymer ?
#
loop_
_entity_poly.entity_id
_entity_poly.type
_entity_poly.pdbx_seq_one_letter_code
_entity_poly.pdbx_strand_id
1 'polypeptide(L)'
;MALSRCLNLSIRQEITLPIRFVAAKTPPAKVNLDLRRVLLNEVDSKFRTRMHDAKYESPDFSMTDTVTVPKDTDITPLECIPIEQLETRTVRIYMPSKSATQSGTFGSNKWRIELDNLGRWENPLMGWASTGDPLSNFSLDFSDATSAIAYCESQGWNYFVEDPKKTTVKPKSYAANFSWDKRTRRSCK
;
A
#
# COMPACT_ATOMS: atom_id res chain seq x y z
N MET A 1 -25.18 -14.25 -34.66
CA MET A 1 -23.80 -14.75 -34.85
C MET A 1 -23.32 -15.25 -33.50
N ALA A 2 -23.42 -16.56 -33.27
CA ALA A 2 -22.98 -17.22 -32.06
C ALA A 2 -21.51 -17.65 -32.24
N LEU A 3 -20.67 -17.39 -31.24
CA LEU A 3 -19.39 -18.08 -31.09
C LEU A 3 -19.33 -18.71 -29.70
N SER A 4 -19.19 -20.01 -29.76
CA SER A 4 -19.05 -20.97 -28.69
C SER A 4 -17.68 -20.89 -28.03
N ARG A 5 -17.63 -21.21 -26.73
CA ARG A 5 -16.52 -22.00 -26.19
C ARG A 5 -17.02 -22.90 -25.07
N CYS A 6 -16.61 -24.15 -25.18
CA CYS A 6 -17.18 -25.32 -24.58
C CYS A 6 -16.67 -25.51 -23.14
N LEU A 7 -17.60 -25.81 -22.23
CA LEU A 7 -17.34 -26.52 -21.00
C LEU A 7 -17.10 -27.99 -21.35
N ASN A 8 -15.92 -28.54 -21.05
CA ASN A 8 -15.77 -29.93 -20.63
C ASN A 8 -14.33 -30.28 -20.28
N LEU A 9 -14.16 -31.00 -19.17
CA LEU A 9 -13.32 -32.20 -18.96
C LEU A 9 -13.05 -32.31 -17.44
N SER A 10 -13.84 -33.12 -16.74
CA SER A 10 -13.61 -34.55 -16.51
C SER A 10 -12.62 -34.79 -15.35
N ILE A 11 -13.20 -35.22 -14.23
CA ILE A 11 -12.52 -35.72 -13.04
C ILE A 11 -11.74 -36.99 -13.42
N ARG A 12 -10.41 -36.97 -13.28
CA ARG A 12 -9.54 -38.15 -13.09
C ARG A 12 -8.38 -37.77 -12.17
N GLN A 13 -8.37 -38.35 -10.97
CA GLN A 13 -7.44 -39.39 -10.53
C GLN A 13 -6.17 -38.82 -9.86
N GLU A 14 -6.13 -39.02 -8.54
CA GLU A 14 -4.97 -39.15 -7.66
C GLU A 14 -3.73 -38.33 -8.04
N ILE A 15 -3.64 -37.13 -7.46
CA ILE A 15 -2.34 -36.48 -7.29
C ILE A 15 -1.68 -37.17 -6.11
N THR A 16 -0.81 -38.12 -6.43
CA THR A 16 0.18 -38.68 -5.54
C THR A 16 0.90 -37.53 -4.84
N LEU A 17 0.62 -37.33 -3.55
CA LEU A 17 1.44 -36.46 -2.73
C LEU A 17 2.84 -37.06 -2.76
N PRO A 18 3.88 -36.37 -3.28
CA PRO A 18 5.22 -36.75 -2.92
C PRO A 18 5.30 -36.52 -1.42
N ILE A 19 5.25 -37.59 -0.65
CA ILE A 19 5.75 -37.60 0.72
C ILE A 19 7.18 -37.10 0.58
N ARG A 20 7.40 -35.80 0.78
CA ARG A 20 8.70 -35.29 1.18
C ARG A 20 8.92 -35.91 2.55
N PHE A 21 9.55 -37.08 2.54
CA PHE A 21 10.42 -37.46 3.63
C PHE A 21 11.42 -36.31 3.72
N VAL A 22 11.15 -35.35 4.60
CA VAL A 22 12.20 -34.55 5.18
C VAL A 22 12.98 -35.53 6.02
N ALA A 23 13.86 -36.30 5.37
CA ALA A 23 15.03 -36.82 6.03
C ALA A 23 15.80 -35.58 6.43
N ALA A 24 15.45 -35.03 7.59
CA ALA A 24 16.19 -33.96 8.19
C ALA A 24 17.60 -34.53 8.37
N LYS A 25 18.54 -34.06 7.53
CA LYS A 25 19.98 -34.33 7.70
C LYS A 25 20.52 -33.62 8.95
N THR A 26 19.64 -33.18 9.86
CA THR A 26 20.02 -32.69 11.17
C THR A 26 20.40 -33.91 12.02
N PRO A 27 21.63 -33.93 12.58
CA PRO A 27 22.00 -34.98 13.50
C PRO A 27 21.02 -34.98 14.69
N PRO A 28 20.65 -36.16 15.22
CA PRO A 28 19.69 -36.27 16.31
C PRO A 28 20.15 -35.46 17.52
N ALA A 29 19.20 -34.81 18.22
CA ALA A 29 19.46 -33.88 19.32
C ALA A 29 20.29 -34.47 20.48
N LYS A 30 20.38 -35.80 20.59
CA LYS A 30 21.32 -36.51 21.45
C LYS A 30 22.13 -37.50 20.61
N VAL A 31 23.41 -37.17 20.40
CA VAL A 31 24.35 -38.01 19.64
C VAL A 31 25.01 -38.99 20.61
N ASN A 32 24.61 -40.26 20.55
CA ASN A 32 25.28 -41.32 21.29
C ASN A 32 26.66 -41.63 20.68
N LEU A 33 27.59 -42.13 21.50
CA LEU A 33 28.98 -42.39 21.12
C LEU A 33 29.11 -43.33 19.91
N ASP A 34 28.21 -44.32 19.81
CA ASP A 34 28.16 -45.26 18.69
C ASP A 34 27.70 -44.60 17.40
N LEU A 35 26.74 -43.66 17.48
CA LEU A 35 26.31 -42.88 16.32
C LEU A 35 27.44 -41.96 15.81
N ARG A 36 28.25 -41.41 16.73
CA ARG A 36 29.42 -40.59 16.38
C ARG A 36 30.50 -41.40 15.66
N ARG A 37 30.75 -42.65 16.10
CA ARG A 37 31.64 -43.59 15.38
C ARG A 37 31.10 -43.88 13.98
N VAL A 38 29.82 -44.21 13.85
CA VAL A 38 29.19 -44.50 12.54
C VAL A 38 29.26 -43.30 11.60
N LEU A 39 29.14 -42.08 12.09
CA LEU A 39 29.29 -40.85 11.30
C LEU A 39 30.73 -40.55 10.87
N LEU A 40 31.74 -41.04 11.60
CA LEU A 40 33.17 -40.84 11.35
C LEU A 40 33.85 -42.06 10.70
N ASN A 41 33.07 -43.06 10.30
CA ASN A 41 33.60 -44.26 9.66
C ASN A 41 34.04 -43.95 8.22
N GLU A 42 35.34 -43.74 8.02
CA GLU A 42 35.97 -43.46 6.72
C GLU A 42 35.78 -44.58 5.68
N VAL A 43 35.51 -45.81 6.15
CA VAL A 43 35.28 -47.00 5.33
C VAL A 43 33.89 -47.00 4.66
N ASP A 44 32.94 -46.21 5.19
CA ASP A 44 31.58 -46.15 4.62
C ASP A 44 31.59 -45.32 3.33
N SER A 45 31.14 -45.90 2.22
CA SER A 45 31.04 -45.23 0.91
C SER A 45 30.23 -43.92 0.95
N LYS A 46 29.35 -43.78 1.96
CA LYS A 46 28.52 -42.60 2.19
C LYS A 46 29.13 -41.57 3.16
N PHE A 47 30.33 -41.83 3.71
CA PHE A 47 31.04 -40.87 4.56
C PHE A 47 31.40 -39.59 3.79
N ARG A 48 31.91 -39.78 2.55
CA ARG A 48 32.34 -38.69 1.68
C ARG A 48 31.18 -37.84 1.16
N THR A 49 30.00 -38.42 0.91
CA THR A 49 28.82 -37.68 0.42
C THR A 49 28.18 -36.82 1.50
N ARG A 50 28.21 -37.23 2.77
CA ARG A 50 27.67 -36.42 3.89
C ARG A 50 28.48 -35.15 4.16
N MET A 51 29.81 -35.20 3.97
CA MET A 51 30.70 -34.05 4.14
C MET A 51 30.74 -33.16 2.89
N HIS A 52 30.60 -33.71 1.69
CA HIS A 52 30.58 -32.93 0.44
C HIS A 52 29.24 -32.25 0.14
N ASP A 53 28.11 -32.85 0.51
CA ASP A 53 26.78 -32.24 0.32
C ASP A 53 26.56 -30.99 1.19
N ALA A 54 27.44 -30.74 2.17
CA ALA A 54 27.38 -29.60 3.08
C ALA A 54 28.24 -28.40 2.62
N LYS A 55 28.91 -28.48 1.47
CA LYS A 55 29.56 -27.30 0.85
C LYS A 55 28.54 -26.51 0.05
N TYR A 56 27.62 -25.86 0.75
CA TYR A 56 26.92 -24.71 0.20
C TYR A 56 27.84 -23.52 0.41
N GLU A 57 28.70 -23.22 -0.57
CA GLU A 57 29.38 -21.93 -0.59
C GLU A 57 28.29 -20.90 -0.87
N SER A 58 27.88 -20.17 0.18
CA SER A 58 27.05 -19.00 0.00
C SER A 58 27.78 -18.07 -0.96
N PRO A 59 27.15 -17.57 -2.03
CA PRO A 59 27.79 -16.55 -2.87
C PRO A 59 28.32 -15.45 -1.96
N ASP A 60 29.56 -15.02 -2.20
CA ASP A 60 30.29 -14.03 -1.41
C ASP A 60 29.57 -12.68 -1.48
N PHE A 61 28.47 -12.52 -0.74
CA PHE A 61 27.77 -11.25 -0.64
C PHE A 61 28.67 -10.28 0.13
N SER A 62 29.30 -9.36 -0.59
CA SER A 62 29.97 -8.24 0.02
C SER A 62 28.94 -7.31 0.65
N MET A 63 29.29 -6.62 1.74
CA MET A 63 28.41 -5.65 2.39
C MET A 63 27.97 -4.50 1.46
N THR A 64 28.62 -4.38 0.29
CA THR A 64 28.37 -3.37 -0.76
C THR A 64 27.59 -3.90 -1.96
N ASP A 65 27.25 -5.19 -2.02
CA ASP A 65 26.54 -5.74 -3.18
C ASP A 65 25.12 -5.19 -3.25
N THR A 66 24.82 -4.49 -4.35
CA THR A 66 23.50 -3.88 -4.61
C THR A 66 22.80 -4.64 -5.71
N VAL A 67 21.56 -5.08 -5.46
CA VAL A 67 20.72 -5.72 -6.48
C VAL A 67 19.95 -4.63 -7.22
N THR A 68 20.11 -4.58 -8.55
CA THR A 68 19.34 -3.66 -9.41
C THR A 68 17.95 -4.24 -9.68
N VAL A 69 16.93 -3.70 -9.02
CA VAL A 69 15.53 -4.05 -9.27
C VAL A 69 14.96 -3.12 -10.35
N PRO A 70 14.14 -3.64 -11.30
CA PRO A 70 13.41 -2.78 -12.24
C PRO A 70 12.53 -1.76 -11.50
N LYS A 71 12.36 -0.57 -12.07
CA LYS A 71 11.63 0.53 -11.44
C LYS A 71 10.12 0.31 -11.39
N ASP A 72 9.59 -0.41 -12.37
CA ASP A 72 8.16 -0.63 -12.55
C ASP A 72 7.81 -2.00 -11.94
N THR A 73 7.63 -2.03 -10.63
CA THR A 73 7.11 -3.21 -9.92
C THR A 73 5.80 -2.87 -9.24
N ASP A 74 4.74 -3.57 -9.61
CA ASP A 74 3.42 -3.43 -9.01
C ASP A 74 3.47 -3.95 -7.56
N ILE A 75 3.35 -3.05 -6.58
CA ILE A 75 3.30 -3.41 -5.15
C ILE A 75 1.89 -3.77 -4.67
N THR A 76 0.88 -3.54 -5.51
CA THR A 76 -0.55 -3.78 -5.23
C THR A 76 -0.86 -5.17 -4.63
N PRO A 77 -0.21 -6.28 -5.05
CA PRO A 77 -0.52 -7.60 -4.49
C PRO A 77 -0.04 -7.78 -3.04
N LEU A 78 0.86 -6.92 -2.55
CA LEU A 78 1.47 -7.02 -1.22
C LEU A 78 0.65 -6.31 -0.14
N GLU A 79 -0.23 -5.37 -0.52
CA GLU A 79 -0.88 -4.44 0.41
C GLU A 79 -2.10 -5.02 1.12
N CYS A 80 -2.52 -6.24 0.77
CA CYS A 80 -3.65 -6.94 1.36
C CYS A 80 -4.98 -6.18 1.29
N ILE A 81 -5.10 -5.21 0.37
CA ILE A 81 -6.34 -4.50 0.09
C ILE A 81 -7.18 -5.37 -0.88
N PRO A 82 -8.45 -5.66 -0.56
CA PRO A 82 -9.33 -6.38 -1.48
C PRO A 82 -9.43 -5.68 -2.84
N ILE A 83 -9.29 -6.46 -3.93
CA ILE A 83 -9.31 -5.96 -5.32
C ILE A 83 -10.59 -5.17 -5.62
N GLU A 84 -11.71 -5.61 -5.06
CA GLU A 84 -13.00 -4.93 -5.19
C GLU A 84 -12.93 -3.45 -4.78
N GLN A 85 -12.15 -3.12 -3.75
CA GLN A 85 -12.02 -1.74 -3.27
C GLN A 85 -11.19 -0.88 -4.23
N LEU A 86 -10.13 -1.44 -4.80
CA LEU A 86 -9.24 -0.76 -5.75
C LEU A 86 -9.96 -0.35 -7.04
N GLU A 87 -10.81 -1.24 -7.57
CA GLU A 87 -11.52 -1.00 -8.83
C GLU A 87 -12.73 -0.08 -8.67
N THR A 88 -13.51 -0.27 -7.60
CA THR A 88 -14.79 0.44 -7.43
C THR A 88 -14.63 1.90 -7.04
N ARG A 89 -13.53 2.27 -6.37
CA ARG A 89 -13.37 3.60 -5.81
C ARG A 89 -12.34 4.42 -6.54
N THR A 90 -12.59 5.72 -6.57
CA THR A 90 -11.65 6.71 -7.07
C THR A 90 -11.14 7.55 -5.90
N VAL A 91 -9.83 7.72 -5.86
CA VAL A 91 -9.14 8.62 -4.94
C VAL A 91 -9.27 10.06 -5.42
N ARG A 92 -9.65 10.95 -4.50
CA ARG A 92 -9.57 12.40 -4.69
C ARG A 92 -8.27 12.94 -4.13
N ILE A 93 -7.45 13.55 -4.97
CA ILE A 93 -6.25 14.29 -4.57
C ILE A 93 -6.57 15.78 -4.63
N TYR A 94 -6.56 16.47 -3.48
CA TYR A 94 -6.95 17.87 -3.42
C TYR A 94 -6.28 18.63 -2.28
N MET A 95 -6.33 19.96 -2.34
CA MET A 95 -5.91 20.83 -1.24
C MET A 95 -7.16 21.28 -0.46
N PRO A 96 -7.29 20.98 0.85
CA PRO A 96 -8.50 21.26 1.59
C PRO A 96 -8.75 22.77 1.68
N SER A 97 -10.01 23.15 1.46
CA SER A 97 -10.42 24.54 1.56
C SER A 97 -10.37 25.02 3.01
N LYS A 98 -10.01 26.29 3.22
CA LYS A 98 -10.06 26.89 4.55
C LYS A 98 -11.50 26.84 5.10
N SER A 99 -11.65 26.62 6.41
CA SER A 99 -12.95 26.75 7.06
C SER A 99 -13.52 28.16 6.86
N ALA A 100 -14.80 28.27 6.50
CA ALA A 100 -15.44 29.57 6.27
C ALA A 100 -15.57 30.40 7.56
N THR A 101 -15.79 29.72 8.69
CA THR A 101 -15.97 30.34 10.01
C THR A 101 -14.66 30.83 10.61
N GLN A 102 -13.51 30.28 10.19
CA GLN A 102 -12.20 30.65 10.72
C GLN A 102 -11.37 31.42 9.69
N SER A 103 -10.49 32.30 10.18
CA SER A 103 -9.54 33.05 9.35
C SER A 103 -8.18 32.34 9.18
N GLY A 104 -7.89 31.32 10.01
CA GLY A 104 -6.64 30.56 9.95
C GLY A 104 -6.46 29.82 8.62
N THR A 105 -5.25 29.84 8.07
CA THR A 105 -4.91 29.22 6.76
C THR A 105 -3.92 28.06 6.90
N PHE A 106 -3.50 27.71 8.11
CA PHE A 106 -2.47 26.68 8.32
C PHE A 106 -2.89 25.28 7.83
N GLY A 107 -4.16 24.91 8.03
CA GLY A 107 -4.67 23.59 7.66
C GLY A 107 -4.88 23.37 6.16
N SER A 108 -4.88 24.43 5.34
CA SER A 108 -5.17 24.36 3.90
C SER A 108 -3.94 24.25 3.01
N ASN A 109 -2.73 24.10 3.58
CA ASN A 109 -1.48 24.15 2.81
C ASN A 109 -0.92 22.78 2.42
N LYS A 110 -1.59 21.69 2.82
CA LYS A 110 -1.16 20.31 2.54
C LYS A 110 -2.02 19.71 1.44
N TRP A 111 -1.44 18.82 0.65
CA TRP A 111 -2.20 17.98 -0.26
C TRP A 111 -2.82 16.85 0.54
N ARG A 112 -4.05 16.49 0.22
CA ARG A 112 -4.76 15.42 0.91
C ARG A 112 -5.32 14.44 -0.10
N ILE A 113 -5.18 13.18 0.25
CA ILE A 113 -5.82 12.05 -0.41
C ILE A 113 -7.02 11.64 0.42
N GLU A 114 -8.20 11.57 -0.20
CA GLU A 114 -9.42 11.02 0.39
C GLU A 114 -10.10 10.07 -0.60
N LEU A 115 -10.80 9.07 -0.06
CA LEU A 115 -11.64 8.16 -0.83
C LEU A 115 -13.11 8.59 -0.74
N ASP A 116 -13.91 8.13 -1.70
CA ASP A 116 -15.36 8.32 -1.63
C ASP A 116 -15.98 7.55 -0.45
N ASN A 117 -16.97 8.17 0.19
CA ASN A 117 -17.66 7.63 1.34
C ASN A 117 -18.88 6.82 0.89
N LEU A 118 -18.96 5.56 1.32
CA LEU A 118 -20.16 4.74 1.09
C LEU A 118 -21.30 5.09 2.08
N GLY A 119 -22.42 4.40 1.92
CA GLY A 119 -23.62 4.58 2.75
C GLY A 119 -23.35 4.38 4.24
N ARG A 120 -23.96 5.25 5.05
CA ARG A 120 -24.07 5.13 6.51
C ARG A 120 -25.53 4.94 6.86
N TRP A 121 -25.83 4.02 7.78
CA TRP A 121 -27.18 3.72 8.24
C TRP A 121 -27.30 3.88 9.76
N GLU A 122 -28.53 3.99 10.24
CA GLU A 122 -28.82 4.10 11.66
C GLU A 122 -28.75 2.73 12.35
N ASN A 123 -28.08 2.65 13.49
CA ASN A 123 -28.08 1.47 14.36
C ASN A 123 -29.44 1.37 15.08
N PRO A 124 -30.20 0.27 14.91
CA PRO A 124 -31.56 0.14 15.44
C PRO A 124 -31.66 0.20 16.98
N LEU A 125 -30.57 -0.07 17.71
CA LEU A 125 -30.58 -0.05 19.17
C LEU A 125 -30.28 1.33 19.75
N MET A 126 -29.22 1.99 19.26
CA MET A 126 -28.67 3.22 19.87
C MET A 126 -28.81 4.48 18.99
N GLY A 127 -29.18 4.33 17.72
CA GLY A 127 -29.27 5.45 16.77
C GLY A 127 -27.93 5.95 16.23
N TRP A 128 -26.83 5.19 16.41
CA TRP A 128 -25.51 5.58 15.88
C TRP A 128 -25.39 5.39 14.37
N ALA A 129 -24.51 6.17 13.73
CA ALA A 129 -24.20 6.00 12.32
C ALA A 129 -23.25 4.80 12.11
N SER A 130 -23.81 3.66 11.73
CA SER A 130 -23.08 2.45 11.35
C SER A 130 -22.67 2.49 9.88
N THR A 131 -21.55 1.84 9.56
CA THR A 131 -21.05 1.69 8.18
C THR A 131 -20.37 0.34 8.01
N GLY A 132 -20.39 -0.19 6.79
CA GLY A 132 -19.62 -1.38 6.38
C GLY A 132 -18.33 -1.02 5.66
N ASP A 133 -17.98 0.26 5.61
CA ASP A 133 -16.83 0.75 4.86
C ASP A 133 -15.56 0.92 5.73
N PRO A 134 -14.51 0.10 5.51
CA PRO A 134 -13.27 0.21 6.26
C PRO A 134 -12.43 1.44 5.90
N LEU A 135 -12.57 1.98 4.68
CA LEU A 135 -11.76 3.10 4.18
C LEU A 135 -12.47 4.46 4.35
N SER A 136 -13.64 4.48 4.99
CA SER A 136 -14.45 5.69 5.16
C SER A 136 -13.76 6.83 5.93
N ASN A 137 -12.78 6.51 6.78
CA ASN A 137 -12.00 7.48 7.55
C ASN A 137 -10.55 7.59 7.07
N PHE A 138 -10.24 7.04 5.89
CA PHE A 138 -8.91 7.10 5.31
C PHE A 138 -8.63 8.51 4.80
N SER A 139 -7.61 9.15 5.36
CA SER A 139 -7.07 10.40 4.85
C SER A 139 -5.56 10.44 5.05
N LEU A 140 -4.83 10.87 4.02
CA LEU A 140 -3.38 11.01 4.07
C LEU A 140 -2.98 12.41 3.61
N ASP A 141 -2.07 13.04 4.35
CA ASP A 141 -1.56 14.37 4.06
C ASP A 141 -0.16 14.27 3.40
N PHE A 142 0.06 15.03 2.32
CA PHE A 142 1.29 15.11 1.54
C PHE A 142 1.77 16.56 1.43
N SER A 143 3.07 16.74 1.19
CA SER A 143 3.68 18.04 0.90
C SER A 143 3.39 18.52 -0.53
N ASP A 144 3.43 17.60 -1.49
CA ASP A 144 3.43 17.88 -2.93
C ASP A 144 2.33 17.08 -3.64
N ALA A 145 1.84 17.61 -4.76
CA ALA A 145 0.87 16.91 -5.60
C ALA A 145 1.48 15.65 -6.25
N THR A 146 2.74 15.75 -6.68
CA THR A 146 3.45 14.68 -7.36
C THR A 146 3.70 13.49 -6.44
N SER A 147 3.96 13.72 -5.16
CA SER A 147 4.14 12.63 -4.18
C SER A 147 2.82 11.93 -3.88
N ALA A 148 1.71 12.67 -3.83
CA ALA A 148 0.38 12.08 -3.71
C ALA A 148 0.02 11.22 -4.94
N ILE A 149 0.33 11.69 -6.14
CA ILE A 149 0.12 10.95 -7.40
C ILE A 149 0.97 9.67 -7.42
N ALA A 150 2.27 9.78 -7.15
CA ALA A 150 3.17 8.63 -7.10
C ALA A 150 2.73 7.58 -6.07
N TYR A 151 2.18 8.02 -4.93
CA TYR A 151 1.57 7.12 -3.96
C TYR A 151 0.38 6.37 -4.57
N CYS A 152 -0.61 7.06 -5.14
CA CYS A 152 -1.74 6.41 -5.79
C CYS A 152 -1.33 5.42 -6.88
N GLU A 153 -0.36 5.79 -7.73
CA GLU A 153 0.16 4.92 -8.79
C GLU A 153 0.84 3.68 -8.24
N SER A 154 1.64 3.81 -7.17
CA SER A 154 2.28 2.67 -6.52
C SER A 154 1.27 1.67 -5.96
N GLN A 155 0.24 2.16 -5.28
CA GLN A 155 -0.82 1.33 -4.67
C GLN A 155 -1.85 0.82 -5.72
N GLY A 156 -1.83 1.34 -6.95
CA GLY A 156 -2.77 0.98 -8.02
C GLY A 156 -4.17 1.57 -7.86
N TRP A 157 -4.33 2.71 -7.18
CA TRP A 157 -5.62 3.38 -7.04
C TRP A 157 -5.93 4.26 -8.26
N ASN A 158 -7.16 4.19 -8.77
CA ASN A 158 -7.67 5.18 -9.70
C ASN A 158 -7.78 6.54 -9.00
N TYR A 159 -7.24 7.61 -9.58
CA TYR A 159 -7.24 8.94 -8.94
C TYR A 159 -7.68 10.06 -9.88
N PHE A 160 -8.16 11.15 -9.30
CA PHE A 160 -8.33 12.43 -9.99
C PHE A 160 -7.75 13.56 -9.13
N VAL A 161 -7.20 14.57 -9.80
CA VAL A 161 -6.53 15.71 -9.15
C VAL A 161 -7.40 16.95 -9.28
N GLU A 162 -7.69 17.59 -8.15
CA GLU A 162 -8.34 18.90 -8.12
C GLU A 162 -7.30 20.01 -7.99
N ASP A 163 -7.43 21.05 -8.81
CA ASP A 163 -6.55 22.21 -8.76
C ASP A 163 -6.71 23.00 -7.44
N PRO A 164 -5.59 23.45 -6.83
CA PRO A 164 -5.63 24.12 -5.55
C PRO A 164 -6.21 25.53 -5.69
N LYS A 165 -7.28 25.82 -4.93
CA LYS A 165 -7.95 27.12 -4.93
C LYS A 165 -7.19 28.13 -4.06
N LYS A 166 -6.16 28.77 -4.63
CA LYS A 166 -5.39 29.81 -3.93
C LYS A 166 -6.17 31.12 -3.86
N THR A 167 -6.16 31.74 -2.68
CA THR A 167 -6.77 33.07 -2.48
C THR A 167 -5.85 34.15 -3.03
N THR A 168 -6.33 34.96 -3.98
CA THR A 168 -5.58 36.11 -4.50
C THR A 168 -5.55 37.26 -3.49
N VAL A 169 -4.37 37.80 -3.19
CA VAL A 169 -4.22 38.99 -2.33
C VAL A 169 -4.70 40.22 -3.11
N LYS A 170 -5.77 40.86 -2.62
CA LYS A 170 -6.28 42.11 -3.20
C LYS A 170 -5.59 43.30 -2.55
N PRO A 171 -5.13 44.32 -3.31
CA PRO A 171 -4.58 45.54 -2.72
C PRO A 171 -5.67 46.26 -1.94
N LYS A 172 -5.41 46.58 -0.67
CA LYS A 172 -6.32 47.30 0.21
C LYS A 172 -5.65 48.60 0.66
N SER A 173 -6.26 49.74 0.37
CA SER A 173 -5.83 51.05 0.88
C SER A 173 -6.87 51.58 1.87
N TYR A 174 -6.44 51.92 3.09
CA TYR A 174 -7.34 52.48 4.09
C TYR A 174 -7.90 53.85 3.67
N ALA A 175 -7.10 54.66 2.97
CA ALA A 175 -7.51 55.96 2.43
C ALA A 175 -8.68 55.84 1.43
N ALA A 176 -8.77 54.72 0.71
CA ALA A 176 -9.88 54.48 -0.24
C ALA A 176 -11.25 54.41 0.45
N ASN A 177 -11.31 54.11 1.75
CA ASN A 177 -12.56 54.14 2.52
C ASN A 177 -13.10 55.57 2.71
N PHE A 178 -12.32 56.63 2.44
CA PHE A 178 -12.68 58.04 2.62
C PHE A 178 -12.49 58.89 1.33
N SER A 179 -12.51 58.25 0.17
CA SER A 179 -12.39 58.93 -1.13
C SER A 179 -13.47 60.00 -1.32
N TRP A 180 -13.08 61.18 -1.82
CA TRP A 180 -14.02 62.31 -2.01
C TRP A 180 -15.04 62.07 -3.13
N ASP A 181 -14.61 61.43 -4.23
CA ASP A 181 -15.40 61.25 -5.48
C ASP A 181 -15.60 59.77 -5.87
N LYS A 182 -15.03 58.81 -5.12
CA LYS A 182 -15.21 57.38 -5.41
C LYS A 182 -16.28 56.75 -4.53
N ARG A 183 -17.00 55.77 -5.08
CA ARG A 183 -18.04 54.98 -4.38
C ARG A 183 -17.47 54.02 -3.32
N THR A 184 -16.15 53.97 -3.16
CA THR A 184 -15.48 53.20 -2.11
C THR A 184 -15.64 53.81 -0.72
N ARG A 185 -16.14 55.06 -0.63
CA ARG A 185 -16.39 55.74 0.65
C ARG A 185 -17.36 54.94 1.51
N ARG A 186 -16.93 54.57 2.72
CA ARG A 186 -17.77 53.88 3.70
C ARG A 186 -18.69 54.90 4.39
N SER A 187 -19.92 54.49 4.69
CA SER A 187 -20.87 55.30 5.47
C SER A 187 -20.52 55.31 6.96
N CYS A 188 -20.11 54.16 7.50
CA CYS A 188 -19.76 53.94 8.89
C CYS A 188 -18.42 53.19 9.00
N LYS A 189 -17.78 53.28 10.17
CA LYS A 189 -16.52 52.60 10.49
C LYS A 189 -16.71 51.60 11.62
#